data_AF-A0A967CZH9-F1
#
_entry.id   AF-A0A967CZH9-F1
#
_cell.length_a   1.000
_cell.length_b   1.000
_cell.length_c   1.000
_cell.angle_alpha   90.00
_cell.angle_beta   90.00
_cell.angle_gamma   90.00
#
_symmetry.space_group_name_H-M   'P 1'
#
loop_
_entity.id
_entity.type
_entity.pdbx_description
1 polymer ?
#
loop_
_entity_poly.entity_id
_entity_poly.type
_entity_poly.pdbx_seq_one_letter_code
_entity_poly.pdbx_strand_id
1 'polypeptide(L)'
;MKRSIEWPTLILTLCVYGAYAFGAFVVLPVSLVLGMLIMVIAGVLHSSLTHEVLHGHPFKSAIANALLVFPALIIFIPYLRFKDTHLDHHRDERLTDPYDDPETNFMDPQVWDQLPKWRQSLHLFNNTLLGRMFLGPVLSQIVFMRADLRLILAGDRRVALGWLLHVHSLIVAYVMVVMVADVPIWLWVLAAYLSMAILKIRTYLEHRVHDHPRGRSVVVEDRGLLAFLFL
;
A
#
# COMPACT_ATOMS: atom_id res chain seq x y z
N MET A 1 -18.01 -1.28 27.69
CA MET A 1 -17.62 0.16 27.70
C MET A 1 -17.31 0.58 26.27
N LYS A 2 -18.10 1.49 25.69
CA LYS A 2 -17.89 2.02 24.34
C LYS A 2 -16.59 2.83 24.34
N ARG A 3 -15.50 2.34 23.76
CA ARG A 3 -14.32 3.17 23.50
C ARG A 3 -14.74 4.22 22.45
N SER A 4 -14.71 5.49 22.84
CA SER A 4 -15.29 6.59 22.06
C SER A 4 -14.37 7.12 20.97
N ILE A 5 -13.05 6.96 21.11
CA ILE A 5 -12.03 7.29 20.10
C ILE A 5 -10.81 6.40 20.41
N GLU A 6 -10.21 5.79 19.40
CA GLU A 6 -8.93 5.10 19.53
C GLU A 6 -7.77 6.09 19.39
N TRP A 7 -7.36 6.64 20.53
CA TRP A 7 -6.25 7.58 20.63
C TRP A 7 -4.92 7.10 20.00
N PRO A 8 -4.56 5.80 20.04
CA PRO A 8 -3.35 5.32 19.37
C PRO A 8 -3.29 5.66 17.88
N THR A 9 -4.38 5.41 17.13
CA THR A 9 -4.48 5.69 15.69
C THR A 9 -4.34 7.19 15.41
N LEU A 10 -4.90 8.06 16.27
CA LEU A 10 -4.78 9.51 16.12
C LEU A 10 -3.37 10.01 16.39
N ILE A 11 -2.72 9.51 17.45
CA ILE A 11 -1.34 9.85 17.77
C ILE A 11 -0.43 9.39 16.63
N LEU A 12 -0.63 8.16 16.15
CA LEU A 12 0.09 7.62 15.01
C LEU A 12 -0.10 8.49 13.76
N THR A 13 -1.33 8.91 13.47
CA THR A 13 -1.62 9.82 12.34
C THR A 13 -0.78 11.09 12.43
N LEU A 14 -0.78 11.75 13.60
CA LEU A 14 0.02 12.96 13.82
C LEU A 14 1.52 12.68 13.68
N CYS A 15 2.02 11.57 14.22
CA CYS A 15 3.41 11.17 14.09
C CYS A 15 3.82 10.89 12.64
N VAL A 16 2.97 10.24 11.86
CA VAL A 16 3.22 9.91 10.44
C VAL A 16 3.33 11.17 9.61
N TYR A 17 2.32 12.05 9.65
CA TYR A 17 2.36 13.30 8.89
C TYR A 17 3.44 14.25 9.39
N GLY A 18 3.64 14.32 10.71
CA GLY A 18 4.69 15.12 11.32
C GLY A 18 6.09 14.66 10.92
N ALA A 19 6.36 13.35 10.97
CA ALA A 19 7.64 12.78 10.55
C ALA A 19 7.87 13.00 9.06
N TYR A 20 6.85 12.80 8.22
CA TYR A 20 6.96 13.05 6.79
C TYR A 20 7.30 14.51 6.48
N ALA A 21 6.55 15.45 7.09
CA ALA A 21 6.80 16.88 6.94
C ALA A 21 8.18 17.29 7.48
N PHE A 22 8.59 16.75 8.64
CA PHE A 22 9.92 17.00 9.19
C PHE A 22 11.03 16.49 8.25
N GLY A 23 10.87 15.28 7.72
CA GLY A 23 11.76 14.70 6.72
C GLY A 23 11.88 15.59 5.48
N ALA A 24 10.76 16.05 4.95
CA ALA A 24 10.69 16.87 3.74
C ALA A 24 11.21 18.31 3.94
N PHE A 25 10.70 19.04 4.93
CA PHE A 25 10.97 20.47 5.12
C PHE A 25 12.27 20.77 5.87
N VAL A 26 12.66 19.93 6.82
CA VAL A 26 13.75 20.24 7.75
C VAL A 26 14.99 19.43 7.44
N VAL A 27 14.83 18.12 7.24
CA VAL A 27 15.98 17.22 7.13
C VAL A 27 16.49 17.13 5.69
N LEU A 28 15.61 17.02 4.70
CA LEU A 28 16.00 16.87 3.29
C LEU A 28 16.93 18.01 2.79
N PRO A 29 16.70 19.30 3.12
CA PRO A 29 17.60 20.38 2.71
C PRO A 29 19.02 20.29 3.29
N VAL A 30 19.18 19.62 4.44
CA VAL A 30 20.46 19.44 5.13
C VAL A 30 21.12 18.11 4.75
N SER A 31 20.33 17.06 4.59
CA SER A 31 20.76 15.72 4.22
C SER A 31 19.70 15.02 3.39
N LEU A 32 19.98 14.90 2.10
CA LEU A 32 19.10 14.21 1.14
C LEU A 32 18.80 12.78 1.59
N VAL A 33 19.83 12.04 2.03
CA VAL A 33 19.68 10.63 2.42
C VAL A 33 18.81 10.50 3.67
N LEU A 34 19.08 11.28 4.72
CA LEU A 34 18.33 11.15 5.97
C LEU A 34 16.88 11.64 5.82
N GLY A 35 16.66 12.75 5.11
CA GLY A 35 15.32 13.25 4.82
C GLY A 35 14.49 12.24 4.03
N MET A 36 15.09 11.66 2.98
CA MET A 36 14.44 10.61 2.19
C MET A 36 14.13 9.36 3.03
N LEU A 37 15.04 8.91 3.89
CA LEU A 37 14.79 7.76 4.77
C LEU A 37 13.63 8.00 5.72
N ILE A 38 13.53 9.20 6.32
CA ILE A 38 12.40 9.57 7.18
C ILE A 38 11.10 9.56 6.39
N MET A 39 11.08 10.16 5.19
CA MET A 39 9.91 10.16 4.31
C MET A 39 9.48 8.74 3.92
N VAL A 40 10.44 7.86 3.62
CA VAL A 40 10.17 6.45 3.31
C VAL A 40 9.54 5.72 4.50
N ILE A 41 10.12 5.85 5.70
CA ILE A 41 9.59 5.21 6.91
C ILE A 41 8.20 5.73 7.23
N ALA A 42 7.99 7.05 7.14
CA ALA A 42 6.68 7.66 7.32
C ALA A 42 5.69 7.19 6.24
N GLY A 43 6.13 6.98 5.00
CA GLY A 43 5.32 6.40 3.93
C GLY A 43 4.87 4.97 4.23
N VAL A 44 5.78 4.12 4.73
CA VAL A 44 5.44 2.74 5.17
C VAL A 44 4.38 2.79 6.27
N LEU A 45 4.60 3.60 7.30
CA LEU A 45 3.65 3.77 8.40
C LEU A 45 2.32 4.38 7.94
N HIS A 46 2.33 5.26 6.94
CA HIS A 46 1.10 5.80 6.33
C HIS A 46 0.26 4.70 5.68
N SER A 47 0.89 3.74 4.98
CA SER A 47 0.17 2.57 4.46
C SER A 47 -0.41 1.69 5.57
N SER A 48 0.33 1.44 6.64
CA SER A 48 -0.16 0.66 7.79
C SER A 48 -1.30 1.37 8.52
N LEU A 49 -1.19 2.69 8.72
CA LEU A 49 -2.28 3.54 9.20
C LEU A 49 -3.49 3.47 8.26
N THR A 50 -3.26 3.47 6.94
CA THR A 50 -4.34 3.36 5.95
C THR A 50 -5.07 2.03 6.07
N HIS A 51 -4.35 0.94 6.33
CA HIS A 51 -4.90 -0.38 6.62
C HIS A 51 -5.76 -0.39 7.90
N GLU A 52 -5.31 0.25 8.97
CA GLU A 52 -6.12 0.39 10.21
C GLU A 52 -7.40 1.20 9.95
N VAL A 53 -7.28 2.32 9.23
CA VAL A 53 -8.36 3.26 8.94
C VAL A 53 -9.44 2.66 8.03
N LEU A 54 -9.07 1.81 7.07
CA LEU A 54 -10.04 1.13 6.19
C LEU A 54 -10.93 0.12 6.93
N HIS A 55 -10.47 -0.41 8.08
CA HIS A 55 -11.26 -1.29 8.95
C HIS A 55 -12.25 -0.53 9.84
N GLY A 56 -12.29 0.80 9.75
CA GLY A 56 -13.26 1.62 10.47
C GLY A 56 -12.73 2.23 11.77
N HIS A 57 -11.41 2.31 11.94
CA HIS A 57 -10.77 2.99 13.05
C HIS A 57 -10.34 4.42 12.67
N PRO A 58 -10.24 5.36 13.62
CA PRO A 58 -10.64 5.27 15.02
C PRO A 58 -12.10 5.70 15.28
N PHE A 59 -12.79 6.25 14.27
CA PHE A 59 -14.15 6.77 14.40
C PHE A 59 -15.18 5.85 13.77
N LYS A 60 -16.44 5.97 14.20
CA LYS A 60 -17.57 5.28 13.53
C LYS A 60 -17.87 5.81 12.13
N SER A 61 -17.41 7.02 11.80
CA SER A 61 -17.65 7.66 10.51
C SER A 61 -16.56 7.28 9.53
N ALA A 62 -16.94 6.56 8.46
CA ALA A 62 -16.01 6.18 7.40
C ALA A 62 -15.39 7.41 6.69
N ILE A 63 -16.11 8.53 6.64
CA ILE A 63 -15.61 9.79 6.05
C ILE A 63 -14.55 10.40 6.97
N ALA A 64 -14.81 10.47 8.28
CA ALA A 64 -13.85 11.01 9.23
C ALA A 64 -12.54 10.20 9.24
N ASN A 65 -12.66 8.87 9.16
CA ASN A 65 -11.52 7.96 9.04
C ASN A 65 -10.75 8.22 7.74
N ALA A 66 -11.45 8.26 6.59
CA ALA A 66 -10.80 8.53 5.30
C ALA A 66 -10.04 9.86 5.26
N LEU A 67 -10.53 10.90 5.96
CA LEU A 67 -9.85 12.18 6.07
C LEU A 67 -8.54 12.12 6.86
N LEU A 68 -8.38 11.16 7.78
CA LEU A 68 -7.11 11.00 8.53
C LEU A 68 -5.95 10.58 7.64
N VAL A 69 -6.22 9.94 6.51
CA VAL A 69 -5.20 9.48 5.55
C VAL A 69 -5.16 10.34 4.29
N PHE A 70 -5.77 11.53 4.37
CA PHE A 70 -5.73 12.56 3.34
C PHE A 70 -4.83 13.73 3.81
N PRO A 71 -3.90 14.23 2.97
CA PRO A 71 -3.61 13.76 1.62
C PRO A 71 -2.79 12.45 1.64
N ALA A 72 -2.82 11.72 0.52
CA ALA A 72 -2.13 10.44 0.39
C ALA A 72 -0.61 10.67 0.28
N LEU A 73 0.16 10.03 1.17
CA LEU A 73 1.62 10.04 1.12
C LEU A 73 2.17 8.96 0.19
N ILE A 74 1.44 7.83 0.06
CA ILE A 74 1.70 6.78 -0.92
C ILE A 74 0.93 7.12 -2.19
N ILE A 75 1.64 7.57 -3.23
CA ILE A 75 1.02 8.19 -4.40
C ILE A 75 0.37 7.21 -5.39
N PHE A 76 0.60 5.90 -5.25
CA PHE A 76 0.30 4.92 -6.29
C PHE A 76 -1.04 4.19 -6.14
N ILE A 77 -1.62 4.15 -4.92
CA ILE A 77 -2.80 3.35 -4.62
C ILE A 77 -3.92 4.25 -4.07
N PRO A 78 -5.07 4.35 -4.75
CA PRO A 78 -6.24 5.08 -4.23
C PRO A 78 -6.78 4.46 -2.94
N TYR A 79 -7.00 5.28 -1.90
CA TYR A 79 -7.55 4.82 -0.62
C TYR A 79 -8.84 3.99 -0.78
N LEU A 80 -9.81 4.50 -1.54
CA LEU A 80 -11.09 3.79 -1.71
C LEU A 80 -10.92 2.48 -2.45
N ARG A 81 -9.97 2.39 -3.39
CA ARG A 81 -9.71 1.16 -4.11
C ARG A 81 -9.01 0.14 -3.22
N PHE A 82 -8.02 0.58 -2.46
CA PHE A 82 -7.39 -0.27 -1.46
C PHE A 82 -8.42 -0.81 -0.47
N LYS A 83 -9.27 0.06 0.10
CA LYS A 83 -10.37 -0.35 0.98
C LYS A 83 -11.29 -1.39 0.33
N ASP A 84 -11.76 -1.12 -0.88
CA ASP A 84 -12.73 -2.00 -1.56
C ASP A 84 -12.09 -3.36 -1.90
N THR A 85 -10.86 -3.39 -2.43
CA THR A 85 -10.16 -4.65 -2.78
C THR A 85 -9.72 -5.43 -1.55
N HIS A 86 -9.28 -4.74 -0.51
CA HIS A 86 -8.81 -5.39 0.72
C HIS A 86 -9.97 -6.00 1.52
N LEU A 87 -11.12 -5.31 1.59
CA LEU A 87 -12.33 -5.89 2.19
C LEU A 87 -12.86 -7.09 1.38
N ASP A 88 -12.62 -7.14 0.07
CA ASP A 88 -12.93 -8.30 -0.75
C ASP A 88 -11.96 -9.46 -0.50
N HIS A 89 -10.66 -9.16 -0.33
CA HIS A 89 -9.62 -10.13 0.08
C HIS A 89 -9.95 -10.83 1.42
N HIS A 90 -10.47 -10.08 2.39
CA HIS A 90 -10.88 -10.63 3.70
C HIS A 90 -12.14 -11.51 3.67
N ARG A 91 -12.72 -11.78 2.49
CA ARG A 91 -13.76 -12.80 2.36
C ARG A 91 -13.09 -14.18 2.37
N ASP A 92 -13.05 -14.79 3.55
CA ASP A 92 -12.36 -16.05 3.90
C ASP A 92 -12.48 -17.19 2.87
N GLU A 93 -13.57 -17.27 2.11
CA GLU A 93 -13.81 -18.32 1.12
C GLU A 93 -12.89 -18.21 -0.12
N ARG A 94 -12.28 -17.05 -0.36
CA ARG A 94 -11.50 -16.74 -1.59
C ARG A 94 -10.03 -16.49 -1.33
N LEU A 95 -9.58 -16.50 -0.08
CA LEU A 95 -8.20 -16.18 0.28
C LEU A 95 -7.20 -17.04 -0.50
N THR A 96 -6.23 -16.41 -1.16
CA THR A 96 -5.17 -17.03 -1.99
C THR A 96 -5.64 -17.69 -3.30
N ASP A 97 -6.90 -17.51 -3.69
CA ASP A 97 -7.41 -17.95 -4.98
C ASP A 97 -6.81 -17.09 -6.12
N PRO A 98 -6.18 -17.69 -7.15
CA PRO A 98 -5.51 -16.94 -8.21
C PRO A 98 -6.46 -16.11 -9.10
N TYR A 99 -7.77 -16.34 -9.03
CA TYR A 99 -8.79 -15.66 -9.82
C TYR A 99 -9.58 -14.64 -9.00
N ASP A 100 -9.93 -15.00 -7.77
CA ASP A 100 -10.89 -14.24 -6.96
C ASP A 100 -10.26 -13.38 -5.87
N ASP A 101 -9.01 -13.64 -5.48
CA ASP A 101 -8.30 -12.83 -4.50
C ASP A 101 -7.49 -11.70 -5.18
N PRO A 102 -7.86 -10.42 -4.99
CA PRO A 102 -7.18 -9.30 -5.63
C PRO A 102 -5.75 -9.06 -5.13
N GLU A 103 -5.36 -9.66 -4.01
CA GLU A 103 -4.04 -9.55 -3.39
C GLU A 103 -3.18 -10.82 -3.57
N THR A 104 -3.72 -11.85 -4.25
CA THR A 104 -3.05 -13.14 -4.43
C THR A 104 -1.73 -13.00 -5.19
N ASN A 105 -0.74 -13.76 -4.71
CA ASN A 105 0.54 -13.94 -5.41
C ASN A 105 0.62 -15.30 -6.12
N PHE A 106 -0.46 -16.08 -6.10
CA PHE A 106 -0.54 -17.37 -6.77
C PHE A 106 -1.00 -17.21 -8.21
N MET A 107 -0.58 -18.16 -9.03
CA MET A 107 -0.97 -18.25 -10.44
C MET A 107 -1.44 -19.67 -10.71
N ASP A 108 -2.51 -19.80 -11.50
CA ASP A 108 -2.98 -21.08 -11.96
C ASP A 108 -1.91 -21.81 -12.79
N PRO A 109 -1.66 -23.11 -12.54
CA PRO A 109 -0.64 -23.88 -13.28
C PRO A 109 -0.85 -23.90 -14.80
N GLN A 110 -2.09 -23.95 -15.28
CA GLN A 110 -2.38 -23.95 -16.71
C GLN A 110 -2.05 -22.59 -17.35
N VAL A 111 -2.30 -21.50 -16.62
CA VAL A 111 -1.87 -20.16 -17.04
C VAL A 111 -0.35 -20.06 -17.03
N TRP A 112 0.31 -20.58 -16.00
CA TRP A 112 1.76 -20.61 -15.88
C TRP A 112 2.43 -21.33 -17.05
N ASP A 113 1.95 -22.52 -17.40
CA ASP A 113 2.54 -23.36 -18.45
C ASP A 113 2.41 -22.72 -19.85
N GLN A 114 1.42 -21.84 -20.03
CA GLN A 114 1.23 -21.07 -21.27
C GLN A 114 2.06 -19.78 -21.32
N LEU A 115 2.70 -19.37 -20.22
CA LEU A 115 3.52 -18.16 -20.23
C LEU A 115 4.82 -18.35 -21.02
N PRO A 116 5.24 -17.35 -21.81
CA PRO A 116 6.57 -17.35 -22.42
C PRO A 116 7.66 -17.37 -21.33
N LYS A 117 8.78 -18.04 -21.62
CA LYS A 117 9.85 -18.30 -20.64
C LYS A 117 10.35 -17.04 -19.91
N TRP A 118 10.45 -15.90 -20.59
CA TRP A 118 10.87 -14.65 -19.94
C TRP A 118 9.87 -14.16 -18.88
N ARG A 119 8.56 -14.40 -19.03
CA ARG A 119 7.56 -14.08 -18.00
C ARG A 119 7.65 -15.06 -16.83
N GLN A 120 7.86 -16.34 -17.11
CA GLN A 120 8.13 -17.33 -16.06
C GLN A 120 9.37 -16.90 -15.24
N SER A 121 10.48 -16.56 -15.89
CA SER A 121 11.69 -16.05 -15.21
C SER A 121 11.44 -14.78 -14.39
N LEU A 122 10.64 -13.84 -14.92
CA LEU A 122 10.25 -12.62 -14.22
C LEU A 122 9.49 -12.93 -12.92
N HIS A 123 8.51 -13.83 -12.98
CA HIS A 123 7.73 -14.26 -11.82
C HIS A 123 8.58 -15.07 -10.82
N LEU A 124 9.49 -15.93 -11.30
CA LEU A 124 10.44 -16.64 -10.45
C LEU A 124 11.36 -15.69 -9.69
N PHE A 125 11.89 -14.66 -10.36
CA PHE A 125 12.69 -13.64 -9.69
C PHE A 125 11.86 -12.85 -8.67
N ASN A 126 10.63 -12.46 -9.02
CA ASN A 126 9.69 -11.82 -8.11
C ASN A 126 9.29 -12.72 -6.91
N ASN A 127 9.48 -14.04 -7.01
CA ASN A 127 9.31 -14.98 -5.88
C ASN A 127 10.53 -15.06 -4.96
N THR A 128 11.58 -14.28 -5.20
CA THR A 128 12.64 -14.00 -4.21
C THR A 128 12.30 -12.73 -3.44
N LEU A 129 12.79 -12.58 -2.20
CA LEU A 129 12.57 -11.33 -1.44
C LEU A 129 13.09 -10.10 -2.20
N LEU A 130 14.31 -10.18 -2.73
CA LEU A 130 14.91 -9.08 -3.48
C LEU A 130 14.08 -8.71 -4.72
N GLY A 131 13.69 -9.70 -5.52
CA GLY A 131 12.86 -9.46 -6.69
C GLY A 131 11.46 -8.98 -6.32
N ARG A 132 10.90 -9.43 -5.20
CA ARG A 132 9.60 -8.97 -4.68
C ARG A 132 9.64 -7.50 -4.27
N MET A 133 10.70 -7.06 -3.59
CA MET A 133 10.89 -5.66 -3.24
C MET A 133 11.18 -4.79 -4.48
N PHE A 134 11.96 -5.30 -5.43
CA PHE A 134 12.38 -4.55 -6.61
C PHE A 134 11.35 -4.49 -7.73
N LEU A 135 10.67 -5.60 -8.06
CA LEU A 135 9.68 -5.68 -9.15
C LEU A 135 8.25 -5.75 -8.67
N GLY A 136 8.01 -6.30 -7.48
CA GLY A 136 6.67 -6.51 -6.96
C GLY A 136 5.79 -5.25 -6.95
N PRO A 137 6.29 -4.06 -6.56
CA PRO A 137 5.50 -2.84 -6.65
C PRO A 137 5.04 -2.53 -8.08
N VAL A 138 5.93 -2.63 -9.08
CA VAL A 138 5.60 -2.38 -10.49
C VAL A 138 4.61 -3.41 -11.02
N LEU A 139 4.85 -4.69 -10.78
CA LEU A 139 3.98 -5.76 -11.26
C LEU A 139 2.58 -5.64 -10.67
N SER A 140 2.47 -5.44 -9.35
CA SER A 140 1.19 -5.21 -8.68
C SER A 140 0.49 -3.97 -9.22
N GLN A 141 1.22 -2.87 -9.46
CA GLN A 141 0.62 -1.65 -10.01
C GLN A 141 0.06 -1.87 -11.42
N ILE A 142 0.77 -2.59 -12.30
CA ILE A 142 0.29 -2.86 -13.66
C ILE A 142 -1.00 -3.67 -13.63
N VAL A 143 -1.05 -4.73 -12.80
CA VAL A 143 -2.24 -5.59 -12.68
C VAL A 143 -3.41 -4.79 -12.11
N PHE A 144 -3.18 -4.07 -11.01
CA PHE A 144 -4.16 -3.23 -10.34
C PHE A 144 -4.75 -2.15 -11.27
N MET A 145 -3.89 -1.37 -11.94
CA MET A 145 -4.29 -0.31 -12.87
C MET A 145 -5.10 -0.84 -14.05
N ARG A 146 -4.72 -2.01 -14.61
CA ARG A 146 -5.46 -2.64 -15.71
C ARG A 146 -6.81 -3.18 -15.28
N ALA A 147 -6.93 -3.71 -14.07
CA ALA A 147 -8.21 -4.15 -13.51
C ALA A 147 -9.16 -2.96 -13.33
N ASP A 148 -8.68 -1.91 -12.67
CA ASP A 148 -9.47 -0.71 -12.40
C ASP A 148 -9.87 0.03 -13.69
N LEU A 149 -8.96 0.16 -14.67
CA LEU A 149 -9.30 0.77 -15.95
C LEU A 149 -10.42 0.01 -16.65
N ARG A 150 -10.39 -1.33 -16.66
CA ARG A 150 -11.47 -2.13 -17.26
C ARG A 150 -12.81 -1.90 -16.55
N LEU A 151 -12.81 -1.82 -15.22
CA LEU A 151 -14.02 -1.52 -14.45
C LEU A 151 -14.58 -0.13 -14.75
N ILE A 152 -13.71 0.89 -14.84
CA ILE A 152 -14.12 2.25 -15.20
C ILE A 152 -14.72 2.28 -16.61
N LEU A 153 -14.07 1.63 -17.59
CA LEU A 153 -14.57 1.54 -18.95
C LEU A 153 -15.90 0.77 -19.05
N ALA A 154 -16.13 -0.19 -18.16
CA ALA A 154 -17.40 -0.89 -18.01
C ALA A 154 -18.48 -0.06 -17.27
N GLY A 155 -18.16 1.15 -16.82
CA GLY A 155 -19.12 2.08 -16.20
C GLY A 155 -19.18 2.01 -14.67
N ASP A 156 -18.20 1.38 -14.01
CA ASP A 156 -18.14 1.35 -12.55
C ASP A 156 -17.83 2.73 -11.96
N ARG A 157 -18.88 3.39 -11.48
CA ARG A 157 -18.81 4.74 -10.88
C ARG A 157 -18.09 4.75 -9.54
N ARG A 158 -18.09 3.64 -8.80
CA ARG A 158 -17.43 3.55 -7.49
C ARG A 158 -15.91 3.54 -7.66
N VAL A 159 -15.41 2.78 -8.64
CA VAL A 159 -14.00 2.77 -9.02
C VAL A 159 -13.58 4.14 -9.55
N ALA A 160 -14.36 4.74 -10.45
CA ALA A 160 -14.08 6.06 -11.00
C ALA A 160 -14.02 7.15 -9.92
N LEU A 161 -14.94 7.13 -8.94
CA LEU A 161 -14.91 8.04 -7.79
C LEU A 161 -13.64 7.85 -6.94
N GLY A 162 -13.21 6.60 -6.72
CA GLY A 162 -11.97 6.29 -6.01
C GLY A 162 -10.75 6.95 -6.64
N TRP A 163 -10.64 6.84 -7.97
CA TRP A 163 -9.58 7.50 -8.72
C TRP A 163 -9.70 9.03 -8.72
N LEU A 164 -10.91 9.57 -8.87
CA LEU A 164 -11.13 11.01 -8.84
C LEU A 164 -10.69 11.61 -7.50
N LEU A 165 -11.09 11.02 -6.37
CA LEU A 165 -10.67 11.49 -5.05
C LEU A 165 -9.17 11.33 -4.83
N HIS A 166 -8.57 10.25 -5.35
CA HIS A 166 -7.13 10.06 -5.30
C HIS A 166 -6.38 11.12 -6.06
N VAL A 167 -6.81 11.48 -7.28
CA VAL A 167 -6.19 12.56 -8.06
C VAL A 167 -6.23 13.89 -7.28
N HIS A 168 -7.34 14.22 -6.64
CA HIS A 168 -7.42 15.41 -5.78
C HIS A 168 -6.45 15.33 -4.60
N SER A 169 -6.37 14.16 -3.96
CA SER A 169 -5.41 13.88 -2.88
C SER A 169 -3.95 14.06 -3.34
N LEU A 170 -3.62 13.57 -4.52
CA LEU A 170 -2.30 13.72 -5.14
C LEU A 170 -1.98 15.17 -5.47
N ILE A 171 -2.94 15.95 -5.94
CA ILE A 171 -2.74 17.38 -6.21
C ILE A 171 -2.40 18.12 -4.90
N VAL A 172 -3.14 17.85 -3.83
CA VAL A 172 -2.85 18.45 -2.51
C VAL A 172 -1.48 18.01 -2.01
N ALA A 173 -1.16 16.71 -2.09
CA ALA A 173 0.15 16.20 -1.69
C ALA A 173 1.28 16.82 -2.53
N TYR A 174 1.10 16.96 -3.85
CA TYR A 174 2.06 17.58 -4.75
C TYR A 174 2.30 19.04 -4.40
N VAL A 175 1.24 19.81 -4.14
CA VAL A 175 1.39 21.21 -3.70
C VAL A 175 2.18 21.27 -2.40
N MET A 176 1.83 20.46 -1.40
CA MET A 176 2.50 20.51 -0.09
C MET A 176 3.96 20.04 -0.15
N VAL A 177 4.25 18.96 -0.88
CA VAL A 177 5.57 18.30 -0.87
C VAL A 177 6.49 18.89 -1.94
N VAL A 178 6.01 19.02 -3.18
CA VAL A 178 6.85 19.47 -4.29
C VAL A 178 6.91 20.99 -4.36
N MET A 179 5.77 21.68 -4.24
CA MET A 179 5.73 23.14 -4.43
C MET A 179 6.10 23.91 -3.15
N VAL A 180 5.61 23.47 -2.00
CA VAL A 180 5.81 24.18 -0.72
C VAL A 180 7.07 23.69 0.01
N ALA A 181 7.31 22.38 0.08
CA ALA A 181 8.53 21.83 0.69
C ALA A 181 9.74 21.76 -0.27
N ASP A 182 9.56 22.20 -1.52
CA ASP A 182 10.59 22.20 -2.57
C ASP A 182 11.26 20.82 -2.77
N VAL A 183 10.52 19.74 -2.52
CA VAL A 183 11.03 18.37 -2.73
C VAL A 183 11.00 18.05 -4.22
N PRO A 184 12.14 17.70 -4.85
CA PRO A 184 12.15 17.27 -6.23
C PRO A 184 11.18 16.12 -6.49
N ILE A 185 10.38 16.22 -7.56
CA ILE A 185 9.34 15.22 -7.86
C ILE A 185 9.88 13.78 -7.93
N TRP A 186 11.11 13.59 -8.41
CA TRP A 186 11.73 12.27 -8.50
C TRP A 186 12.06 11.68 -7.12
N LEU A 187 12.43 12.51 -6.14
CA LEU A 187 12.64 12.08 -4.75
C LEU A 187 11.33 11.70 -4.09
N TRP A 188 10.27 12.47 -4.35
CA TRP A 188 8.94 12.15 -3.84
C TRP A 188 8.43 10.79 -4.38
N VAL A 189 8.56 10.58 -5.70
CA VAL A 189 8.21 9.32 -6.36
C VAL A 189 9.08 8.17 -5.87
N LEU A 190 10.39 8.38 -5.71
CA LEU A 190 11.32 7.37 -5.20
C LEU A 190 11.00 6.99 -3.75
N ALA A 191 10.71 7.96 -2.88
CA ALA A 191 10.33 7.69 -1.50
C ALA A 191 9.04 6.87 -1.41
N ALA A 192 8.03 7.22 -2.22
CA ALA A 192 6.81 6.43 -2.31
C ALA A 192 7.07 5.01 -2.83
N TYR A 193 7.98 4.85 -3.81
CA TYR A 193 8.32 3.55 -4.38
C TYR A 193 9.03 2.66 -3.35
N LEU A 194 10.02 3.21 -2.65
CA LEU A 194 10.76 2.51 -1.60
C LEU A 194 9.85 2.13 -0.43
N SER A 195 8.84 2.97 -0.12
CA SER A 195 7.81 2.63 0.87
C SER A 195 7.03 1.38 0.45
N MET A 196 6.56 1.32 -0.81
CA MET A 196 5.92 0.12 -1.34
C MET A 196 6.86 -1.09 -1.35
N ALA A 197 8.13 -0.90 -1.70
CA ALA A 197 9.13 -1.97 -1.71
C ALA A 197 9.34 -2.57 -0.30
N ILE A 198 9.34 -1.75 0.75
CA ILE A 198 9.43 -2.23 2.14
C ILE A 198 8.16 -3.00 2.53
N LEU A 199 6.97 -2.50 2.17
CA LEU A 199 5.70 -3.19 2.42
C LEU A 199 5.64 -4.56 1.75
N LYS A 200 6.36 -4.75 0.64
CA LYS A 200 6.43 -6.05 -0.04
C LYS A 200 7.15 -7.13 0.80
N ILE A 201 7.94 -6.77 1.81
CA ILE A 201 8.50 -7.72 2.79
C ILE A 201 7.37 -8.47 3.50
N ARG A 202 6.32 -7.75 3.94
CA ARG A 202 5.15 -8.35 4.59
C ARG A 202 4.47 -9.36 3.66
N THR A 203 4.13 -8.94 2.45
CA THR A 203 3.46 -9.81 1.48
C THR A 203 4.28 -11.05 1.12
N TYR A 204 5.62 -10.95 1.15
CA TYR A 204 6.53 -12.08 0.92
C TYR A 204 6.52 -13.09 2.07
N LEU A 205 6.49 -12.60 3.32
CA LEU A 205 6.47 -13.45 4.51
C LEU A 205 5.09 -14.08 4.74
N GLU A 206 4.02 -13.37 4.40
CA GLU A 206 2.65 -13.83 4.55
C GLU A 206 2.32 -14.96 3.57
N HIS A 207 2.76 -14.88 2.31
CA HIS A 207 2.43 -15.90 1.30
C HIS A 207 3.44 -17.05 1.27
N ARG A 208 3.04 -18.23 1.76
CA ARG A 208 3.82 -19.48 1.65
C ARG A 208 3.12 -20.52 0.79
N VAL A 209 3.91 -21.39 0.16
CA VAL A 209 3.37 -22.57 -0.53
C VAL A 209 2.83 -23.52 0.54
N HIS A 210 1.53 -23.84 0.44
CA HIS A 210 0.87 -24.79 1.32
C HIS A 210 -0.33 -25.40 0.57
N ASP A 211 -0.65 -26.66 0.83
CA ASP A 211 -1.71 -27.34 0.07
C ASP A 211 -3.09 -26.76 0.39
N HIS A 212 -3.36 -26.49 1.66
CA HIS A 212 -4.58 -25.79 2.10
C HIS A 212 -4.49 -24.27 1.96
N PRO A 213 -5.51 -23.58 1.39
CA PRO A 213 -5.57 -22.11 1.28
C PRO A 213 -5.33 -21.36 2.60
N ARG A 214 -5.88 -21.87 3.71
CA ARG A 214 -5.66 -21.29 5.05
C ARG A 214 -4.20 -21.38 5.55
N GLY A 215 -3.42 -22.34 5.05
CA GLY A 215 -2.01 -22.47 5.37
C GLY A 215 -1.09 -21.66 4.45
N ARG A 216 -1.63 -21.08 3.36
CA ARG A 216 -0.88 -20.25 2.41
C ARG A 216 -0.67 -18.83 2.87
N SER A 217 -1.41 -18.39 3.90
CA SER A 217 -1.19 -17.14 4.62
C SER A 217 -0.63 -17.41 6.01
N VAL A 218 0.40 -16.67 6.42
CA VAL A 218 0.99 -16.74 7.77
C VAL A 218 0.80 -15.40 8.45
N VAL A 219 0.30 -15.41 9.69
CA VAL A 219 0.40 -14.25 10.57
C VAL A 219 1.87 -14.11 10.95
N VAL A 220 2.54 -13.06 10.45
CA VAL A 220 3.92 -12.74 10.83
C VAL A 220 3.91 -12.29 12.29
N GLU A 221 4.54 -13.04 13.21
CA GLU A 221 4.49 -12.76 14.64
C GLU A 221 5.17 -11.43 15.07
N ASP A 222 4.55 -10.75 16.04
CA ASP A 222 4.74 -9.37 16.49
C ASP A 222 6.05 -9.02 17.24
N ARG A 223 7.24 -9.35 16.72
CA ARG A 223 8.50 -8.97 17.40
C ARG A 223 9.44 -8.17 16.51
N GLY A 224 9.83 -6.98 17.00
CA GLY A 224 10.91 -6.16 16.45
C GLY A 224 10.45 -5.03 15.52
N LEU A 225 11.40 -4.51 14.72
CA LEU A 225 11.20 -3.33 13.88
C LEU A 225 10.09 -3.50 12.83
N LEU A 226 9.92 -4.71 12.28
CA LEU A 226 8.90 -4.98 11.27
C LEU A 226 7.48 -4.96 11.83
N ALA A 227 7.29 -5.38 13.08
CA ALA A 227 5.98 -5.30 13.75
C ALA A 227 5.54 -3.84 13.90
N PHE A 228 6.46 -2.94 14.26
CA PHE A 228 6.16 -1.50 14.31
C PHE A 228 5.84 -0.90 12.94
N LEU A 229 6.53 -1.35 11.88
CA LEU A 229 6.30 -0.84 10.52
C LEU A 229 4.99 -1.33 9.92
N PHE A 230 4.53 -2.53 10.29
CA PHE A 230 3.40 -3.20 9.63
C PHE A 230 2.09 -3.21 10.43
N LEU A 231 2.14 -2.82 11.72
CA LEU A 231 1.04 -2.61 12.67
C LEU A 231 -0.03 -3.70 12.74
#